data_AF-A0A9X8TDP5-F1
#
_entry.id   AF-A0A9X8TDP5-F1
#
_cell.length_a   1.000
_cell.length_b   1.000
_cell.length_c   1.000
_cell.angle_alpha   90.00
_cell.angle_beta   90.00
_cell.angle_gamma   90.00
#
_symmetry.space_group_name_H-M   'P 1'
#
loop_
_entity.id
_entity.type
_entity.pdbx_description
1 polymer ?
#
loop_
_entity_poly.entity_id
_entity_poly.type
_entity_poly.pdbx_seq_one_letter_code
_entity_poly.pdbx_strand_id
1 'polypeptide(L)'
;MLSLNELWFLVIAILFVGFFVLEGFDFGVGMVSRFLGKNDFEKRVYLNTIGPFWHANEVWLVCAGGAMFAAFPHWYATLFSGFYIPFVFMLLALILRGVSFKFRAKIDNHKWKSAWDWGMFIGSMLPPILWGVAIANFMVGVPIDESKNVVGGFLQLLHPFALLGGVMFLLLCIVHGLQFLTIRTTGKLRERARIAAIKIAPFSLITLLVFAGVGLWKTDIFTAHGTEWIMVPIGAFVALLVSTLLNKRRRDGWAFFMTSLTIILLSASVFIGMFPRVMISSLGAMNDLTIYNAASGAYALKLMTYFAIAILPFVIGSQIWSYYVFRQPVKSDNDLEY
;
A
#
# COMPACT_ATOMS: atom_id res chain seq x y z
N MET A 1 22.76 0.30 -21.05
CA MET A 1 21.47 1.02 -21.10
C MET A 1 20.39 0.07 -20.59
N LEU A 2 19.38 0.58 -19.90
CA LEU A 2 18.27 -0.21 -19.40
C LEU A 2 17.45 -0.79 -20.57
N SER A 3 17.18 -2.09 -20.56
CA SER A 3 16.26 -2.71 -21.53
C SER A 3 14.82 -2.24 -21.29
N LEU A 4 13.95 -2.37 -22.30
CA LEU A 4 12.53 -1.99 -22.14
C LEU A 4 11.83 -2.83 -21.06
N ASN A 5 12.22 -4.09 -20.89
CA ASN A 5 11.68 -4.97 -19.86
C ASN A 5 12.06 -4.46 -18.46
N GLU A 6 13.33 -4.14 -18.25
CA GLU A 6 13.79 -3.54 -16.98
C GLU A 6 13.12 -2.19 -16.71
N LEU A 7 12.88 -1.39 -17.76
CA LEU A 7 12.26 -0.07 -17.63
C LEU A 7 10.83 -0.21 -17.15
N TRP A 8 10.07 -1.10 -17.78
CA TRP A 8 8.67 -1.33 -17.41
C TRP A 8 8.53 -2.01 -16.06
N PHE A 9 9.46 -2.90 -15.69
CA PHE A 9 9.52 -3.44 -14.33
C PHE A 9 9.72 -2.32 -13.31
N LEU A 10 10.68 -1.42 -13.54
CA LEU A 10 10.94 -0.27 -12.67
C LEU A 10 9.72 0.67 -12.58
N VAL A 11 9.06 0.96 -13.70
CA VAL A 11 7.85 1.79 -13.73
C VAL A 11 6.73 1.15 -12.88
N ILE A 12 6.48 -0.14 -13.03
CA ILE A 12 5.47 -0.85 -12.24
C ILE A 12 5.84 -0.86 -10.76
N ALA A 13 7.11 -1.08 -10.42
CA ALA A 13 7.59 -0.99 -9.04
C ALA A 13 7.33 0.40 -8.45
N ILE A 14 7.63 1.48 -9.20
CA ILE A 14 7.33 2.86 -8.79
C ILE A 14 5.83 3.08 -8.59
N LEU A 15 4.98 2.54 -9.48
CA LEU A 15 3.53 2.68 -9.34
C LEU A 15 3.00 1.99 -8.06
N PHE A 16 3.47 0.78 -7.76
CA PHE A 16 3.09 0.10 -6.52
C PHE A 16 3.66 0.78 -5.27
N VAL A 17 4.92 1.21 -5.30
CA VAL A 17 5.53 1.96 -4.19
C VAL A 17 4.75 3.25 -3.92
N GLY A 18 4.42 4.00 -4.97
CA GLY A 18 3.60 5.20 -4.87
C GLY A 18 2.22 4.90 -4.31
N PHE A 19 1.54 3.87 -4.81
CA PHE A 19 0.28 3.40 -4.27
C PHE A 19 0.37 3.06 -2.77
N PHE A 20 1.35 2.27 -2.33
CA PHE A 20 1.46 1.89 -0.92
C PHE A 20 1.76 3.07 0.00
N VAL A 21 2.51 4.08 -0.46
CA VAL A 21 2.73 5.31 0.29
C VAL A 21 1.45 6.14 0.36
N LEU A 22 0.84 6.43 -0.78
CA LEU A 22 -0.31 7.34 -0.88
C LEU A 22 -1.56 6.73 -0.26
N GLU A 23 -1.88 5.49 -0.62
CA GLU A 23 -3.04 4.78 -0.11
C GLU A 23 -2.83 4.28 1.32
N GLY A 24 -1.57 4.03 1.72
CA GLY A 24 -1.24 3.53 3.05
C GLY A 24 -1.76 4.43 4.17
N PHE A 25 -1.63 5.76 4.01
CA PHE A 25 -2.20 6.68 4.99
C PHE A 25 -3.72 6.82 4.85
N ASP A 26 -4.30 6.71 3.65
CA ASP A 26 -5.75 6.73 3.46
C ASP A 26 -6.42 5.55 4.16
N PHE A 27 -5.86 4.35 4.00
CA PHE A 27 -6.27 3.17 4.75
C PHE A 27 -6.12 3.37 6.26
N GLY A 28 -4.97 3.91 6.69
CA GLY A 28 -4.72 4.25 8.09
C GLY A 28 -5.77 5.17 8.69
N VAL A 29 -6.08 6.28 8.01
CA VAL A 29 -7.10 7.26 8.43
C VAL A 29 -8.48 6.64 8.44
N GLY A 30 -8.86 5.91 7.39
CA GLY A 30 -10.15 5.25 7.28
C GLY A 30 -10.41 4.27 8.43
N MET A 31 -9.39 3.47 8.82
CA MET A 31 -9.47 2.56 9.96
C MET A 31 -9.62 3.28 11.29
N VAL A 32 -8.78 4.29 11.57
CA VAL A 32 -8.76 4.92 12.89
C VAL A 32 -9.90 5.91 13.10
N SER A 33 -10.42 6.51 12.03
CA SER A 33 -11.45 7.57 12.09
C SER A 33 -12.62 7.21 13.00
N ARG A 34 -13.14 5.97 12.90
CA ARG A 34 -14.26 5.46 13.69
C ARG A 34 -14.00 5.46 15.19
N PHE A 35 -12.81 5.04 15.62
CA PHE A 35 -12.47 4.84 17.03
C PHE A 35 -11.76 6.04 17.65
N LEU A 36 -11.04 6.79 16.83
CA LEU A 36 -10.27 7.95 17.25
C LEU A 36 -11.18 9.16 17.45
N GLY A 37 -12.27 9.32 16.69
CA GLY A 37 -13.25 10.40 16.86
C GLY A 37 -14.28 10.08 17.94
N LYS A 38 -14.49 11.00 18.90
CA LYS A 38 -15.43 10.83 20.03
C LYS A 38 -16.87 11.21 19.69
N ASN A 39 -17.06 12.02 18.65
CA ASN A 39 -18.37 12.44 18.18
C ASN A 39 -18.38 12.49 16.64
N ASP A 40 -19.55 12.71 16.04
CA ASP A 40 -19.72 12.73 14.58
C ASP A 40 -18.84 13.79 13.90
N PHE A 41 -18.71 14.96 14.54
CA PHE A 41 -17.89 16.05 14.04
C PHE A 41 -16.41 15.67 13.96
N GLU A 42 -15.83 15.14 15.04
CA GLU A 42 -14.42 14.74 15.07
C GLU A 42 -14.12 13.63 14.05
N LYS A 43 -15.04 12.67 13.87
CA LYS A 43 -14.92 11.63 12.83
C LYS A 43 -14.89 12.24 11.43
N ARG A 44 -15.77 13.21 11.17
CA ARG A 44 -15.82 13.94 9.89
C ARG A 44 -14.54 14.72 9.64
N VAL A 45 -13.98 15.38 10.65
CA VAL A 45 -12.69 16.08 10.52
C VAL A 45 -11.60 15.12 10.04
N TYR A 46 -11.48 13.93 10.64
CA TYR A 46 -10.49 12.94 10.21
C TYR A 46 -10.71 12.48 8.77
N LEU A 47 -11.94 12.12 8.39
CA LEU A 47 -12.25 11.68 7.03
C LEU A 47 -12.01 12.77 5.99
N ASN A 48 -12.28 14.03 6.33
CA ASN A 48 -12.06 15.16 5.42
C ASN A 48 -10.58 15.46 5.18
N THR A 49 -9.66 14.95 6.02
CA THR A 49 -8.22 15.11 5.76
C THR A 49 -7.75 14.38 4.49
N ILE A 50 -8.43 13.28 4.12
CA ILE A 50 -8.10 12.44 2.96
C ILE A 50 -9.08 12.60 1.79
N GLY A 51 -10.23 13.21 2.04
CA GLY A 51 -11.29 13.47 1.05
C GLY A 51 -10.84 14.03 -0.30
N PRO A 52 -9.94 15.05 -0.36
CA PRO A 52 -9.46 15.60 -1.62
C PRO A 52 -8.52 14.70 -2.42
N PHE A 53 -7.95 13.65 -1.81
CA PHE A 53 -6.82 12.90 -2.40
C PHE A 53 -7.14 11.44 -2.70
N TRP A 54 -7.99 10.78 -1.91
CA TRP A 54 -8.13 9.32 -1.94
C TRP A 54 -8.46 8.75 -3.33
N HIS A 55 -9.34 9.42 -4.09
CA HIS A 55 -9.66 9.00 -5.45
C HIS A 55 -8.43 9.01 -6.37
N ALA A 56 -7.56 10.02 -6.23
CA ALA A 56 -6.36 10.13 -7.04
C ALA A 56 -5.26 9.16 -6.59
N ASN A 57 -5.24 8.80 -5.31
CA ASN A 57 -4.33 7.80 -4.77
C ASN A 57 -4.67 6.40 -5.28
N GLU A 58 -5.97 6.04 -5.36
CA GLU A 58 -6.42 4.75 -5.92
C GLU A 58 -6.04 4.58 -7.40
N VAL A 59 -5.93 5.67 -8.17
CA VAL A 59 -5.52 5.62 -9.59
C VAL A 59 -4.13 5.00 -9.73
N TRP A 60 -3.24 5.12 -8.75
CA TRP A 60 -1.93 4.47 -8.79
C TRP A 60 -2.03 2.95 -8.87
N LEU A 61 -2.99 2.34 -8.15
CA LEU A 61 -3.25 0.91 -8.23
C LEU A 61 -3.81 0.52 -9.60
N VAL A 62 -4.77 1.30 -10.12
CA VAL A 62 -5.36 1.06 -11.45
C VAL A 62 -4.30 1.17 -12.53
N CYS A 63 -3.43 2.17 -12.46
CA CYS A 63 -2.30 2.34 -13.37
C CYS A 63 -1.29 1.21 -13.23
N ALA A 64 -0.98 0.74 -12.00
CA ALA A 64 -0.09 -0.40 -11.79
C ALA A 64 -0.65 -1.67 -12.45
N GLY A 65 -1.93 -1.98 -12.23
CA GLY A 65 -2.61 -3.11 -12.87
C GLY A 65 -2.66 -2.99 -14.39
N GLY A 66 -2.98 -1.80 -14.92
CA GLY A 66 -2.98 -1.54 -16.36
C GLY A 66 -1.59 -1.64 -16.99
N ALA A 67 -0.56 -1.13 -16.31
CA ALA A 67 0.83 -1.25 -16.74
C ALA A 67 1.31 -2.70 -16.71
N MET A 68 0.93 -3.48 -15.69
CA MET A 68 1.19 -4.92 -15.66
C MET A 68 0.50 -5.63 -16.84
N PHE A 69 -0.78 -5.36 -17.08
CA PHE A 69 -1.51 -5.95 -18.21
C PHE A 69 -0.85 -5.64 -19.55
N ALA A 70 -0.43 -4.39 -19.74
CA ALA A 70 0.21 -3.95 -20.97
C ALA A 70 1.63 -4.52 -21.13
N ALA A 71 2.49 -4.35 -20.12
CA ALA A 71 3.91 -4.65 -20.22
C ALA A 71 4.25 -6.11 -19.91
N PHE A 72 3.53 -6.74 -18.98
CA PHE A 72 3.76 -8.12 -18.53
C PHE A 72 2.45 -8.92 -18.45
N PRO A 73 1.78 -9.20 -19.58
CA PRO A 73 0.45 -9.80 -19.61
C PRO A 73 0.38 -11.16 -18.91
N HIS A 74 1.45 -11.96 -18.96
CA HIS A 74 1.49 -13.23 -18.22
C HIS A 74 1.59 -13.02 -16.71
N TRP A 75 2.35 -12.02 -16.25
CA TRP A 75 2.39 -11.67 -14.83
C TRP A 75 1.00 -11.22 -14.35
N TYR A 76 0.34 -10.37 -15.13
CA TYR A 76 -1.04 -9.94 -14.86
C TYR A 76 -2.01 -11.14 -14.80
N ALA A 77 -2.00 -11.99 -15.83
CA ALA A 77 -2.93 -13.11 -15.93
C ALA A 77 -2.76 -14.11 -14.77
N THR A 78 -1.53 -14.54 -14.49
CA THR A 78 -1.22 -15.49 -13.41
C THR A 78 -1.56 -14.92 -12.04
N LEU A 79 -1.28 -13.62 -11.82
CA LEU A 79 -1.59 -12.97 -10.56
C LEU A 79 -3.11 -12.89 -10.33
N PHE A 80 -3.86 -12.31 -11.27
CA PHE A 80 -5.28 -12.07 -11.08
C PHE A 80 -6.11 -13.36 -11.09
N SER A 81 -5.68 -14.40 -11.81
CA SER A 81 -6.33 -15.72 -11.78
C SER A 81 -6.00 -16.48 -10.49
N GLY A 82 -4.73 -16.49 -10.07
CA GLY A 82 -4.29 -17.21 -8.87
C GLY A 82 -4.78 -16.58 -7.56
N PHE A 83 -4.88 -15.25 -7.52
CA PHE A 83 -5.36 -14.49 -6.36
C PHE A 83 -6.80 -14.02 -6.54
N TYR A 84 -7.59 -14.72 -7.37
CA TYR A 84 -8.97 -14.34 -7.71
C TYR A 84 -9.83 -14.04 -6.48
N ILE A 85 -9.93 -14.99 -5.53
CA ILE A 85 -10.75 -14.81 -4.31
C ILE A 85 -10.26 -13.63 -3.45
N PRO A 86 -8.95 -13.52 -3.08
CA PRO A 86 -8.42 -12.35 -2.40
C PRO A 86 -8.74 -11.04 -3.11
N PHE A 87 -8.57 -10.98 -4.43
CA PHE A 87 -8.75 -9.75 -5.20
C PHE A 87 -10.22 -9.35 -5.35
N VAL A 88 -11.15 -10.31 -5.41
CA VAL A 88 -12.59 -10.02 -5.32
C VAL A 88 -12.93 -9.40 -3.97
N PHE A 89 -12.42 -9.95 -2.86
CA PHE A 89 -12.62 -9.34 -1.55
C PHE A 89 -11.99 -7.95 -1.42
N MET A 90 -10.81 -7.76 -2.02
CA MET A 90 -10.15 -6.45 -2.08
C MET A 90 -11.00 -5.45 -2.86
N LEU A 91 -11.52 -5.82 -4.03
CA LEU A 91 -12.40 -4.99 -4.84
C LEU A 91 -13.66 -4.59 -4.07
N LEU A 92 -14.33 -5.56 -3.44
CA LEU A 92 -15.53 -5.29 -2.63
C LEU A 92 -15.22 -4.36 -1.46
N ALA A 93 -14.07 -4.50 -0.80
CA ALA A 93 -13.64 -3.60 0.27
C ALA A 93 -13.36 -2.18 -0.23
N LEU A 94 -12.71 -2.03 -1.39
CA LEU A 94 -12.47 -0.72 -2.01
C LEU A 94 -13.78 -0.05 -2.42
N ILE A 95 -14.72 -0.80 -3.02
CA ILE A 95 -16.07 -0.31 -3.33
C ILE A 95 -16.77 0.16 -2.05
N LEU A 96 -16.80 -0.68 -1.01
CA LEU A 96 -17.39 -0.36 0.29
C LEU A 96 -16.81 0.94 0.88
N ARG A 97 -15.49 1.13 0.79
CA ARG A 97 -14.83 2.34 1.25
C ARG A 97 -15.27 3.57 0.47
N GLY A 98 -15.30 3.48 -0.86
CA GLY A 98 -15.70 4.59 -1.73
C GLY A 98 -17.14 5.02 -1.50
N VAL A 99 -18.08 4.06 -1.38
CA VAL A 99 -19.48 4.39 -1.07
C VAL A 99 -19.66 4.89 0.35
N SER A 100 -18.86 4.40 1.32
CA SER A 100 -18.85 4.92 2.69
C SER A 100 -18.53 6.40 2.74
N PHE A 101 -17.57 6.89 1.95
CA PHE A 101 -17.28 8.33 1.86
C PHE A 101 -18.48 9.15 1.39
N LYS A 102 -19.11 8.72 0.29
CA LYS A 102 -20.15 9.50 -0.39
C LYS A 102 -21.50 9.42 0.30
N PHE A 103 -21.86 8.26 0.86
CA PHE A 103 -23.20 8.01 1.39
C PHE A 103 -23.34 8.37 2.86
N ARG A 104 -22.25 8.37 3.65
CA ARG A 104 -22.28 8.72 5.07
C ARG A 104 -22.98 10.06 5.35
N ALA A 105 -22.73 11.08 4.52
CA ALA A 105 -23.26 12.44 4.72
C ALA A 105 -24.68 12.65 4.15
N LYS A 106 -25.27 11.67 3.46
CA LYS A 106 -26.54 11.84 2.75
C LYS A 106 -27.78 11.77 3.64
N ILE A 107 -27.71 11.10 4.78
CA ILE A 107 -28.84 10.95 5.69
C ILE A 107 -28.39 11.29 7.11
N ASP A 108 -29.07 12.23 7.76
CA ASP A 108 -28.79 12.61 9.14
C ASP A 108 -29.46 11.65 10.13
N ASN A 109 -28.95 10.41 10.17
CA ASN A 109 -29.40 9.37 11.09
C ASN A 109 -28.19 8.66 11.71
N HIS A 110 -28.20 8.48 13.03
CA HIS A 110 -27.09 7.85 13.75
C HIS A 110 -26.81 6.40 13.29
N LYS A 111 -27.85 5.59 13.04
CA LYS A 111 -27.67 4.21 12.55
C LYS A 111 -27.04 4.20 11.15
N TRP A 112 -27.48 5.12 10.29
CA TRP A 112 -26.93 5.30 8.94
C TRP A 112 -25.46 5.68 8.97
N LYS A 113 -25.10 6.74 9.71
CA LYS A 113 -23.72 7.19 9.86
C LYS A 113 -22.83 6.09 10.46
N SER A 114 -23.33 5.37 11.48
CA SER A 114 -22.58 4.27 12.10
C SER A 114 -22.35 3.08 11.15
N ALA A 115 -23.31 2.77 10.27
CA ALA A 115 -23.15 1.73 9.25
C ALA A 115 -22.03 2.10 8.26
N TRP A 116 -22.02 3.33 7.76
CA TRP A 116 -20.98 3.79 6.85
C TRP A 116 -19.62 4.00 7.53
N ASP A 117 -19.59 4.37 8.81
CA ASP A 117 -18.36 4.37 9.63
C ASP A 117 -17.78 2.95 9.74
N TRP A 118 -18.61 1.90 9.85
CA TRP A 118 -18.16 0.50 9.81
C TRP A 118 -17.69 0.08 8.42
N GLY A 119 -18.42 0.48 7.37
CA GLY A 119 -18.00 0.27 5.98
C GLY A 119 -16.64 0.91 5.70
N MET A 120 -16.40 2.11 6.25
CA MET A 120 -15.13 2.82 6.13
C MET A 120 -14.00 2.05 6.83
N PHE A 121 -14.26 1.57 8.05
CA PHE A 121 -13.30 0.77 8.80
C PHE A 121 -12.94 -0.53 8.06
N ILE A 122 -13.94 -1.32 7.65
CA ILE A 122 -13.73 -2.61 6.98
C ILE A 122 -13.06 -2.40 5.63
N GLY A 123 -13.57 -1.47 4.83
CA GLY A 123 -13.05 -1.12 3.51
C GLY A 123 -11.61 -0.58 3.54
N SER A 124 -11.16 -0.06 4.69
CA SER A 124 -9.79 0.41 4.89
C SER A 124 -8.88 -0.58 5.60
N MET A 125 -9.45 -1.59 6.26
CA MET A 125 -8.72 -2.64 6.99
C MET A 125 -8.38 -3.82 6.07
N LEU A 126 -9.34 -4.25 5.25
CA LEU A 126 -9.20 -5.48 4.47
C LEU A 126 -8.12 -5.37 3.36
N PRO A 127 -8.02 -4.26 2.58
CA PRO A 127 -7.02 -4.18 1.51
C PRO A 127 -5.56 -4.25 2.00
N PRO A 128 -5.13 -3.54 3.07
CA PRO A 128 -3.79 -3.73 3.63
C PRO A 128 -3.49 -5.18 4.05
N ILE A 129 -4.45 -5.88 4.68
CA ILE A 129 -4.25 -7.28 5.07
C ILE A 129 -4.00 -8.14 3.83
N LEU A 130 -4.86 -7.99 2.81
CA LEU A 130 -4.78 -8.78 1.58
C LEU A 130 -3.49 -8.48 0.79
N TRP A 131 -3.05 -7.22 0.74
CA TRP A 131 -1.78 -6.86 0.12
C TRP A 131 -0.58 -7.44 0.86
N GLY A 132 -0.56 -7.38 2.20
CA GLY A 132 0.51 -7.98 2.99
C GLY A 132 0.56 -9.50 2.83
N VAL A 133 -0.60 -10.17 2.76
CA VAL A 133 -0.71 -11.59 2.44
C VAL A 133 -0.19 -11.89 1.03
N ALA A 134 -0.59 -11.10 0.03
CA ALA A 134 -0.15 -11.29 -1.36
C ALA A 134 1.36 -11.13 -1.52
N ILE A 135 1.94 -10.06 -0.95
CA ILE A 135 3.39 -9.80 -1.00
C ILE A 135 4.16 -10.94 -0.33
N ALA A 136 3.74 -11.41 0.84
CA ALA A 136 4.40 -12.51 1.52
C ALA A 136 4.35 -13.83 0.72
N ASN A 137 3.24 -14.09 0.00
CA ASN A 137 3.15 -15.20 -0.94
C ASN A 137 4.09 -15.01 -2.15
N PHE A 138 4.28 -13.78 -2.65
CA PHE A 138 5.25 -13.53 -3.72
C PHE A 138 6.69 -13.78 -3.28
N MET A 139 7.01 -13.44 -2.03
CA MET A 139 8.35 -13.64 -1.47
C MET A 139 8.69 -15.12 -1.31
N VAL A 140 7.76 -15.95 -0.83
CA VAL A 140 7.98 -17.40 -0.61
C VAL A 140 7.72 -18.22 -1.88
N GLY A 141 6.98 -17.65 -2.83
CA GLY A 141 6.52 -18.31 -4.03
C GLY A 141 5.15 -18.96 -3.86
N VAL A 142 4.45 -19.08 -4.99
CA VAL A 142 3.15 -19.75 -5.11
C VAL A 142 3.28 -20.92 -6.07
N PRO A 143 2.43 -21.96 -5.97
CA PRO A 143 2.56 -23.13 -6.83
C PRO A 143 2.16 -22.76 -8.27
N ILE A 144 3.14 -22.47 -9.13
CA ILE A 144 2.91 -22.12 -10.55
C ILE A 144 3.32 -23.28 -11.43
N ASP A 145 2.40 -23.77 -12.26
CA ASP A 145 2.64 -24.84 -13.22
C ASP A 145 3.32 -24.35 -14.52
N GLU A 146 3.64 -25.28 -15.42
CA GLU A 146 4.28 -24.99 -16.72
C GLU A 146 3.41 -24.09 -17.63
N SER A 147 2.09 -24.11 -17.42
CA SER A 147 1.14 -23.26 -18.15
C SER A 147 0.98 -21.87 -17.52
N LYS A 148 1.83 -21.54 -16.53
CA LYS A 148 1.80 -20.28 -15.77
C LYS A 148 0.51 -20.09 -14.97
N ASN A 149 -0.17 -21.18 -14.60
CA ASN A 149 -1.33 -21.12 -13.73
C ASN A 149 -0.92 -21.37 -12.28
N VAL A 150 -1.54 -20.63 -11.35
CA VAL A 150 -1.40 -20.95 -9.93
C VAL A 150 -2.28 -22.16 -9.62
N VAL A 151 -1.67 -23.28 -9.26
CA VAL A 151 -2.35 -24.53 -8.90
C VAL A 151 -2.46 -24.65 -7.39
N GLY A 152 -3.59 -24.21 -6.84
CA GLY A 152 -3.81 -24.21 -5.40
C GLY A 152 -5.14 -23.57 -5.00
N GLY A 153 -5.58 -23.85 -3.77
CA GLY A 153 -6.79 -23.26 -3.22
C GLY A 153 -6.51 -21.97 -2.45
N PHE A 154 -7.55 -21.14 -2.27
CA PHE A 154 -7.47 -19.89 -1.49
C PHE A 154 -6.83 -20.05 -0.11
N LEU A 155 -7.15 -21.13 0.62
CA LEU A 155 -6.62 -21.36 1.97
C LEU A 155 -5.11 -21.57 2.00
N GLN A 156 -4.50 -22.01 0.89
CA GLN A 156 -3.05 -22.16 0.80
C GLN A 156 -2.33 -20.80 0.87
N LEU A 157 -2.97 -19.73 0.40
CA LEU A 157 -2.45 -18.37 0.47
C LEU A 157 -2.43 -17.82 1.90
N LEU A 158 -3.12 -18.46 2.84
CA LEU A 158 -3.29 -18.00 4.23
C LEU A 158 -2.37 -18.73 5.22
N HIS A 159 -1.18 -19.12 4.80
CA HIS A 159 -0.18 -19.72 5.70
C HIS A 159 0.38 -18.68 6.71
N PRO A 160 0.97 -19.10 7.84
CA PRO A 160 1.35 -18.20 8.94
C PRO A 160 2.23 -17.01 8.54
N PHE A 161 3.21 -17.22 7.65
CA PHE A 161 4.05 -16.14 7.14
C PHE A 161 3.26 -15.09 6.33
N ALA A 162 2.26 -15.52 5.56
CA ALA A 162 1.41 -14.60 4.81
C ALA A 162 0.51 -13.77 5.73
N LEU A 163 -0.08 -14.41 6.75
CA LEU A 163 -0.87 -13.70 7.76
C LEU A 163 -0.01 -12.69 8.54
N LEU A 164 1.24 -13.03 8.85
CA LEU A 164 2.19 -12.10 9.46
C LEU A 164 2.44 -10.89 8.54
N GLY A 165 2.62 -11.10 7.23
CA GLY A 165 2.72 -10.01 6.25
C GLY A 165 1.50 -9.11 6.24
N GLY A 166 0.29 -9.70 6.28
CA GLY A 166 -0.97 -8.97 6.39
C GLY A 166 -1.06 -8.10 7.65
N VAL A 167 -0.73 -8.67 8.82
CA VAL A 167 -0.73 -7.94 10.11
C VAL A 167 0.34 -6.84 10.13
N MET A 168 1.53 -7.12 9.60
CA MET A 168 2.62 -6.15 9.50
C MET A 168 2.19 -4.93 8.66
N PHE A 169 1.66 -5.17 7.46
CA PHE A 169 1.28 -4.08 6.57
C PHE A 169 0.07 -3.30 7.11
N LEU A 170 -0.89 -3.99 7.72
CA LEU A 170 -2.02 -3.37 8.43
C LEU A 170 -1.54 -2.37 9.50
N LEU A 171 -0.66 -2.82 10.41
CA LEU A 171 -0.13 -1.97 11.49
C LEU A 171 0.68 -0.79 10.96
N LEU A 172 1.47 -1.02 9.89
CA LEU A 172 2.23 0.03 9.23
C LEU A 172 1.30 1.10 8.64
N CYS A 173 0.24 0.71 7.94
CA CYS A 173 -0.77 1.63 7.42
C CYS A 173 -1.45 2.43 8.55
N ILE A 174 -1.78 1.79 9.68
CA ILE A 174 -2.36 2.49 10.85
C ILE A 174 -1.40 3.55 11.38
N VAL A 175 -0.12 3.22 11.57
CA VAL A 175 0.90 4.19 12.03
C VAL A 175 1.06 5.32 11.00
N HIS A 176 1.11 4.98 9.71
CA HIS A 176 1.27 5.95 8.63
C HIS A 176 0.08 6.94 8.58
N GLY A 177 -1.15 6.45 8.64
CA GLY A 177 -2.36 7.28 8.70
C GLY A 177 -2.45 8.14 9.95
N LEU A 178 -2.08 7.62 11.12
CA LEU A 178 -2.07 8.42 12.35
C LEU A 178 -1.05 9.56 12.29
N GLN A 179 0.12 9.35 11.68
CA GLN A 179 1.11 10.41 11.47
C GLN A 179 0.69 11.39 10.38
N PHE A 180 -0.03 10.94 9.35
CA PHE A 180 -0.69 11.86 8.41
C PHE A 180 -1.70 12.76 9.15
N LEU A 181 -2.49 12.21 10.08
CA LEU A 181 -3.40 13.03 10.87
C LEU A 181 -2.68 14.08 11.72
N THR A 182 -1.45 13.84 12.19
CA THR A 182 -0.75 14.86 12.99
C THR A 182 -0.36 16.09 12.17
N ILE A 183 -0.04 15.93 10.88
CA ILE A 183 0.20 17.06 9.97
C ILE A 183 -1.09 17.70 9.45
N ARG A 184 -2.21 16.95 9.40
CA ARG A 184 -3.48 17.41 8.82
C ARG A 184 -4.55 17.90 9.79
N THR A 185 -4.39 17.69 11.08
CA THR A 185 -5.34 18.14 12.11
C THR A 185 -4.69 19.08 13.12
N THR A 186 -5.47 19.72 13.99
CA THR A 186 -4.99 20.66 15.02
C THR A 186 -5.53 20.30 16.41
N GLY A 187 -4.94 20.91 17.45
CA GLY A 187 -5.43 20.83 18.83
C GLY A 187 -5.56 19.42 19.39
N LYS A 188 -6.71 19.11 20.00
CA LYS A 188 -6.98 17.83 20.67
C LYS A 188 -6.99 16.64 19.71
N LEU A 189 -7.36 16.85 18.43
CA LEU A 189 -7.38 15.80 17.41
C LEU A 189 -5.96 15.37 17.05
N ARG A 190 -5.07 16.35 16.82
CA ARG A 190 -3.64 16.11 16.55
C ARG A 190 -2.99 15.33 17.68
N GLU A 191 -3.18 15.75 18.92
CA GLU A 191 -2.53 15.09 20.06
C GLU A 191 -3.08 13.68 20.29
N ARG A 192 -4.35 13.42 19.99
CA ARG A 192 -4.93 12.07 20.07
C ARG A 192 -4.34 11.15 19.01
N ALA A 193 -4.20 11.63 17.77
CA ALA A 193 -3.55 10.89 16.70
C ALA A 193 -2.08 10.57 17.04
N ARG A 194 -1.35 11.56 17.60
CA ARG A 194 0.03 11.38 18.08
C ARG A 194 0.13 10.28 19.12
N ILE A 195 -0.69 10.33 20.17
CA ILE A 195 -0.67 9.35 21.26
C ILE A 195 -1.01 7.96 20.73
N ALA A 196 -2.01 7.85 19.85
CA ALA A 196 -2.36 6.58 19.22
C ALA A 196 -1.19 6.03 18.39
N ALA A 197 -0.52 6.86 17.58
CA ALA A 197 0.65 6.44 16.81
C ALA A 197 1.78 5.93 17.72
N ILE A 198 2.05 6.62 18.83
CA ILE A 198 3.07 6.19 19.81
C ILE A 198 2.72 4.84 20.44
N LYS A 199 1.44 4.56 20.69
CA LYS A 199 0.99 3.29 21.28
C LYS A 199 1.05 2.13 20.29
N ILE A 200 0.79 2.38 19.01
CA ILE A 200 0.72 1.33 17.98
C ILE A 200 2.09 1.04 17.35
N ALA A 201 2.98 2.05 17.29
CA ALA A 201 4.30 1.91 16.67
C ALA A 201 5.16 0.74 17.19
N PRO A 202 5.20 0.41 18.51
CA PRO A 202 5.95 -0.76 18.99
C PRO A 202 5.47 -2.07 18.36
N PHE A 203 4.15 -2.24 18.20
CA PHE A 203 3.60 -3.43 17.56
C PHE A 203 3.99 -3.49 16.08
N SER A 204 3.95 -2.36 15.37
CA SER A 204 4.40 -2.28 13.97
C SER A 204 5.90 -2.57 13.82
N LEU A 205 6.73 -2.11 14.76
CA LEU A 205 8.17 -2.38 14.75
C LEU A 205 8.46 -3.86 15.01
N ILE A 206 7.77 -4.46 15.99
CA ILE A 206 7.91 -5.88 16.32
C ILE A 206 7.47 -6.74 15.14
N THR A 207 6.30 -6.49 14.55
CA THR A 207 5.82 -7.30 13.42
C THR A 207 6.71 -7.14 12.20
N LEU A 208 7.26 -5.96 11.94
CA LEU A 208 8.25 -5.75 10.87
C LEU A 208 9.54 -6.53 11.12
N LEU A 209 10.06 -6.50 12.35
CA LEU A 209 11.26 -7.25 12.72
C LEU A 209 11.04 -8.76 12.60
N VAL A 210 9.91 -9.27 13.11
CA VAL A 210 9.56 -10.70 13.02
C VAL A 210 9.35 -11.09 11.55
N PHE A 211 8.67 -10.26 10.75
CA PHE A 211 8.46 -10.52 9.33
C PHE A 211 9.78 -10.58 8.55
N ALA A 212 10.67 -9.62 8.77
CA ALA A 212 12.00 -9.62 8.16
C ALA A 212 12.83 -10.84 8.60
N GLY A 213 12.84 -11.15 9.90
CA GLY A 213 13.58 -12.29 10.43
C GLY A 213 13.09 -13.64 9.91
N VAL A 214 11.78 -13.87 9.86
CA VAL A 214 11.20 -15.08 9.26
C VAL A 214 11.41 -15.09 7.75
N GLY A 215 11.32 -13.93 7.09
CA GLY A 215 11.59 -13.76 5.67
C GLY A 215 13.00 -14.22 5.29
N LEU A 216 14.03 -13.80 6.01
CA LEU A 216 15.42 -14.24 5.79
C LEU A 216 15.59 -15.78 5.80
N TRP A 217 14.72 -16.50 6.52
CA TRP A 217 14.74 -17.96 6.55
C TRP A 217 13.87 -18.60 5.47
N LYS A 218 12.76 -17.97 5.10
CA LYS A 218 11.74 -18.53 4.19
C LYS A 218 11.93 -18.17 2.73
N THR A 219 12.69 -17.14 2.41
CA THR A 219 12.87 -16.64 1.05
C THR A 219 14.33 -16.32 0.76
N ASP A 220 14.68 -16.45 -0.51
CA ASP A 220 16.00 -16.14 -1.07
C ASP A 220 16.11 -14.68 -1.53
N ILE A 221 15.02 -13.91 -1.58
CA ILE A 221 15.01 -12.55 -2.15
C ILE A 221 16.00 -11.60 -1.45
N PHE A 222 16.33 -11.86 -0.19
CA PHE A 222 17.26 -11.03 0.58
C PHE A 222 18.74 -11.37 0.32
N THR A 223 19.02 -12.51 -0.31
CA THR A 223 20.38 -13.00 -0.57
C THR A 223 20.66 -13.21 -2.05
N ALA A 224 19.63 -13.27 -2.90
CA ALA A 224 19.72 -13.54 -4.34
C ALA A 224 20.62 -12.56 -5.12
N HIS A 225 20.79 -11.33 -4.63
CA HIS A 225 21.61 -10.29 -5.27
C HIS A 225 22.83 -9.87 -4.45
N GLY A 226 23.20 -10.65 -3.45
CA GLY A 226 24.23 -10.29 -2.47
C GLY A 226 23.63 -9.84 -1.14
N THR A 227 24.33 -10.13 -0.06
CA THR A 227 23.86 -9.88 1.31
C THR A 227 23.84 -8.39 1.67
N GLU A 228 24.50 -7.54 0.89
CA GLU A 228 24.49 -6.10 1.04
C GLU A 228 23.07 -5.51 0.91
N TRP A 229 22.20 -6.11 0.09
CA TRP A 229 20.83 -5.60 -0.12
C TRP A 229 19.93 -5.75 1.11
N ILE A 230 20.34 -6.54 2.11
CA ILE A 230 19.70 -6.60 3.44
C ILE A 230 19.74 -5.22 4.14
N MET A 231 20.64 -4.32 3.73
CA MET A 231 20.66 -2.94 4.24
C MET A 231 19.37 -2.17 3.93
N VAL A 232 18.64 -2.52 2.87
CA VAL A 232 17.39 -1.84 2.48
C VAL A 232 16.26 -2.09 3.50
N PRO A 233 15.89 -3.35 3.84
CA PRO A 233 14.90 -3.60 4.88
C PRO A 233 15.39 -3.19 6.28
N ILE A 234 16.70 -3.25 6.57
CA ILE A 234 17.26 -2.64 7.79
C ILE A 234 17.00 -1.13 7.82
N GLY A 235 17.26 -0.45 6.70
CA GLY A 235 16.97 0.97 6.53
C GLY A 235 15.50 1.29 6.76
N ALA A 236 14.59 0.43 6.30
CA ALA A 236 13.16 0.57 6.57
C ALA A 236 12.83 0.47 8.07
N PHE A 237 13.39 -0.52 8.78
CA PHE A 237 13.23 -0.65 10.23
C PHE A 237 13.75 0.60 10.97
N VAL A 238 14.93 1.08 10.59
CA VAL A 238 15.52 2.29 11.17
C VAL A 238 14.66 3.52 10.86
N ALA A 239 14.14 3.67 9.64
CA ALA A 239 13.25 4.76 9.27
C ALA A 239 11.96 4.75 10.11
N LEU A 240 11.36 3.57 10.37
CA LEU A 240 10.16 3.46 11.21
C LEU A 240 10.46 3.81 12.68
N LEU A 241 11.61 3.38 13.18
CA LEU A 241 12.08 3.72 14.52
C LEU A 241 12.29 5.23 14.66
N VAL A 242 13.02 5.84 13.73
CA VAL A 242 13.27 7.29 13.68
C VAL A 242 11.96 8.05 13.55
N SER A 243 11.04 7.60 12.70
CA SER A 243 9.69 8.18 12.58
C SER A 243 8.97 8.20 13.93
N THR A 244 9.00 7.09 14.67
CA THR A 244 8.38 6.97 15.99
C THR A 244 8.99 7.94 17.00
N LEU A 245 10.32 8.11 16.97
CA LEU A 245 11.04 9.07 17.83
C LEU A 245 10.72 10.53 17.45
N LEU A 246 10.64 10.85 16.17
CA LEU A 246 10.27 12.18 15.68
C LEU A 246 8.83 12.55 16.06
N ASN A 247 7.91 11.58 15.98
CA ASN A 247 6.53 11.74 16.41
C ASN A 247 6.44 12.02 17.92
N LYS A 248 7.26 11.34 18.75
CA LYS A 248 7.39 11.65 20.19
C LYS A 248 7.94 13.06 20.44
N ARG A 249 8.87 13.51 19.60
CA ARG A 249 9.48 14.86 19.65
C ARG A 249 8.65 15.96 18.96
N ARG A 250 7.39 15.67 18.58
CA ARG A 250 6.47 16.61 17.92
C ARG A 250 6.98 17.17 16.58
N ARG A 251 7.86 16.45 15.88
CA ARG A 251 8.35 16.78 14.54
C ARG A 251 7.50 16.09 13.48
N ASP A 252 6.24 16.50 13.35
CA ASP A 252 5.20 15.79 12.59
C ASP A 252 5.54 15.56 11.11
N GLY A 253 5.99 16.59 10.40
CA GLY A 253 6.36 16.47 8.98
C GLY A 253 7.48 15.46 8.74
N TRP A 254 8.51 15.49 9.60
CA TRP A 254 9.62 14.54 9.51
C TRP A 254 9.22 13.12 9.93
N ALA A 255 8.31 12.98 10.89
CA ALA A 255 7.77 11.68 11.28
C ALA A 255 7.03 11.03 10.11
N PHE A 256 6.12 11.77 9.46
CA PHE A 256 5.39 11.31 8.28
C PHE A 256 6.32 10.97 7.11
N PHE A 257 7.31 11.83 6.82
CA PHE A 257 8.32 11.55 5.80
C PHE A 257 9.05 10.22 6.06
N MET A 258 9.44 9.97 7.32
CA MET A 258 10.15 8.74 7.69
C MET A 258 9.24 7.49 7.67
N THR A 259 7.93 7.61 7.92
CA THR A 259 7.01 6.48 7.65
C THR A 259 6.81 6.25 6.16
N SER A 260 6.70 7.30 5.34
CA SER A 260 6.70 7.14 3.88
C SER A 260 7.97 6.44 3.39
N LEU A 261 9.14 6.87 3.89
CA LEU A 261 10.42 6.24 3.57
C LEU A 261 10.48 4.77 4.01
N THR A 262 9.88 4.42 5.14
CA THR A 262 9.73 3.02 5.58
C THR A 262 9.00 2.19 4.51
N ILE A 263 7.84 2.66 4.06
CA ILE A 263 7.03 1.96 3.05
C ILE A 263 7.81 1.86 1.74
N ILE A 264 8.46 2.95 1.31
CA ILE A 264 9.31 2.96 0.10
C ILE A 264 10.39 1.89 0.18
N LEU A 265 11.15 1.85 1.28
CA LEU A 265 12.26 0.92 1.45
C LEU A 265 11.78 -0.53 1.56
N LEU A 266 10.68 -0.81 2.25
CA LEU A 266 10.11 -2.17 2.32
C LEU A 266 9.65 -2.65 0.94
N SER A 267 8.87 -1.84 0.23
CA SER A 267 8.37 -2.19 -1.09
C SER A 267 9.53 -2.34 -2.09
N ALA A 268 10.51 -1.42 -2.05
CA ALA A 268 11.72 -1.51 -2.87
C ALA A 268 12.52 -2.77 -2.55
N SER A 269 12.65 -3.16 -1.28
CA SER A 269 13.35 -4.40 -0.89
C SER A 269 12.73 -5.64 -1.54
N VAL A 270 11.40 -5.71 -1.63
CA VAL A 270 10.71 -6.82 -2.29
C VAL A 270 10.99 -6.81 -3.79
N PHE A 271 10.82 -5.66 -4.47
CA PHE A 271 11.08 -5.58 -5.91
C PHE A 271 12.55 -5.84 -6.28
N ILE A 272 13.49 -5.30 -5.51
CA ILE A 272 14.92 -5.56 -5.68
C ILE A 272 15.19 -7.05 -5.53
N GLY A 273 14.73 -7.67 -4.44
CA GLY A 273 15.03 -9.06 -4.15
C GLY A 273 14.34 -10.06 -5.08
N MET A 274 13.19 -9.70 -5.64
CA MET A 274 12.49 -10.53 -6.61
C MET A 274 13.13 -10.47 -7.99
N PHE A 275 13.73 -9.35 -8.40
CA PHE A 275 14.32 -9.19 -9.72
C PHE A 275 15.26 -10.36 -10.10
N PRO A 276 15.32 -10.80 -11.37
CA PRO A 276 14.45 -10.47 -12.49
C PRO A 276 13.10 -11.23 -12.45
N ARG A 277 12.78 -11.94 -11.36
CA ARG A 277 11.50 -12.64 -11.17
C ARG A 277 10.42 -11.64 -10.77
N VAL A 278 9.22 -11.86 -11.30
CA VAL A 278 8.02 -11.08 -10.97
C VAL A 278 7.00 -11.92 -10.21
N MET A 279 7.05 -13.25 -10.35
CA MET A 279 6.42 -14.21 -9.45
C MET A 279 7.30 -15.46 -9.33
N ILE A 280 7.53 -15.92 -8.11
CA ILE A 280 8.33 -17.11 -7.80
C ILE A 280 7.42 -18.33 -7.78
N SER A 281 7.81 -19.41 -8.45
CA SER A 281 7.12 -20.69 -8.41
C SER A 281 7.67 -21.57 -7.30
N SER A 282 6.78 -22.07 -6.43
CA SER A 282 7.13 -23.09 -5.45
C SER A 282 7.23 -24.50 -6.03
N LEU A 283 6.83 -24.71 -7.30
CA LEU A 283 6.91 -26.01 -7.98
C LEU A 283 8.23 -26.23 -8.73
N GLY A 284 9.02 -25.17 -8.89
CA GLY A 284 10.35 -25.24 -9.49
C GLY A 284 10.71 -23.97 -10.24
N ALA A 285 12.00 -23.60 -10.19
CA ALA A 285 12.51 -22.36 -10.77
C ALA A 285 12.28 -22.21 -12.29
N MET A 286 12.07 -23.31 -13.02
CA MET A 286 11.75 -23.25 -14.46
C MET A 286 10.38 -22.61 -14.72
N ASN A 287 9.47 -22.65 -13.73
CA ASN A 287 8.13 -22.08 -13.83
C ASN A 287 8.05 -20.65 -13.28
N ASP A 288 9.18 -20.05 -12.86
CA ASP A 288 9.22 -18.66 -12.42
C ASP A 288 8.80 -17.72 -13.55
N LEU A 289 7.94 -16.75 -13.23
CA LEU A 289 7.68 -15.64 -14.12
C LEU A 289 8.79 -14.62 -13.94
N THR A 290 9.43 -14.24 -15.04
CA THR A 290 10.50 -13.25 -15.09
C THR A 290 10.12 -12.10 -16.00
N ILE A 291 10.85 -10.99 -15.89
CA ILE A 291 10.70 -9.86 -16.81
C ILE A 291 10.97 -10.22 -18.28
N TYR A 292 11.51 -11.41 -18.56
CA TYR A 292 11.81 -11.86 -19.93
C TYR A 292 10.73 -12.78 -20.48
N ASN A 293 10.24 -13.74 -19.69
CA ASN A 293 9.23 -14.69 -20.15
C ASN A 293 7.77 -14.22 -19.93
N ALA A 294 7.59 -13.13 -19.17
CA ALA A 294 6.28 -12.57 -18.88
C ALA A 294 5.96 -11.31 -19.70
N ALA A 295 6.96 -10.73 -20.37
CA ALA A 295 6.85 -9.46 -21.06
C ALA A 295 6.10 -9.54 -22.39
N SER A 296 5.49 -8.41 -22.76
CA SER A 296 4.98 -8.13 -24.10
C SER A 296 6.10 -8.00 -25.12
N GLY A 297 5.75 -8.10 -26.41
CA GLY A 297 6.70 -7.90 -27.50
C GLY A 297 7.32 -6.50 -27.53
N ALA A 298 8.54 -6.39 -28.05
CA ALA A 298 9.34 -5.16 -28.04
C ALA A 298 8.63 -3.94 -28.65
N TYR A 299 7.82 -4.15 -29.70
CA TYR A 299 7.04 -3.08 -30.33
C TYR A 299 6.01 -2.49 -29.35
N ALA A 300 5.25 -3.35 -28.65
CA ALA A 300 4.27 -2.93 -27.68
C ALA A 300 4.94 -2.12 -26.55
N LEU A 301 6.03 -2.65 -25.97
CA LEU A 301 6.78 -1.96 -24.91
C LEU A 301 7.30 -0.59 -25.36
N LYS A 302 7.82 -0.48 -26.59
CA LYS A 302 8.29 0.79 -27.15
C LYS A 302 7.15 1.79 -27.31
N LEU A 303 6.01 1.35 -27.83
CA LEU A 303 4.83 2.20 -28.03
C LEU A 303 4.30 2.76 -26.70
N MET A 304 4.10 1.89 -25.70
CA MET A 304 3.65 2.34 -24.39
C MET A 304 4.66 3.27 -23.71
N THR A 305 5.97 3.11 -23.94
CA THR A 305 6.98 4.04 -23.41
C THR A 305 6.78 5.45 -23.95
N TYR A 306 6.46 5.61 -25.24
CA TYR A 306 6.15 6.93 -25.80
C TYR A 306 4.90 7.54 -25.16
N PHE A 307 3.83 6.75 -24.99
CA PHE A 307 2.64 7.22 -24.29
C PHE A 307 2.91 7.61 -22.83
N ALA A 308 3.68 6.79 -22.10
CA ALA A 308 4.04 7.06 -20.72
C ALA A 308 4.82 8.38 -20.60
N ILE A 309 5.83 8.61 -21.44
CA ILE A 309 6.60 9.86 -21.43
C ILE A 309 5.72 11.07 -21.74
N ALA A 310 4.75 10.93 -22.65
CA ALA A 310 3.84 12.01 -23.01
C ALA A 310 2.84 12.34 -21.90
N ILE A 311 2.28 11.34 -21.21
CA ILE A 311 1.15 11.52 -20.28
C ILE A 311 1.63 11.70 -18.83
N LEU A 312 2.68 10.99 -18.40
CA LEU A 312 3.12 10.94 -17.01
C LEU A 312 3.45 12.32 -16.41
N PRO A 313 4.11 13.26 -17.12
CA PRO A 313 4.36 14.60 -16.57
C PRO A 313 3.08 15.35 -16.20
N PHE A 314 2.01 15.20 -16.98
CA PHE A 314 0.73 15.84 -16.70
C PHE A 314 0.04 15.22 -15.49
N VAL A 315 0.06 13.89 -15.37
CA VAL A 315 -0.52 13.18 -14.22
C VAL A 315 0.20 13.53 -12.93
N ILE A 316 1.54 13.52 -12.94
CA ILE A 316 2.35 13.92 -11.78
C ILE A 316 2.15 15.40 -11.46
N GLY A 317 2.11 16.26 -12.48
CA GLY A 317 1.83 17.69 -12.32
C GLY A 317 0.48 17.96 -11.67
N SER A 318 -0.59 17.30 -12.13
CA SER A 318 -1.92 17.44 -11.52
C SER A 318 -1.98 16.93 -10.10
N GLN A 319 -1.25 15.85 -9.79
CA GLN A 319 -1.17 15.30 -8.44
C GLN A 319 -0.45 16.26 -7.50
N ILE A 320 0.72 16.75 -7.89
CA ILE A 320 1.50 17.75 -7.12
C ILE A 320 0.65 19.00 -6.87
N TRP A 321 -0.04 19.48 -7.90
CA TRP A 321 -0.95 20.62 -7.79
C TRP A 321 -2.07 20.38 -6.77
N SER A 322 -2.73 19.22 -6.80
CA SER A 322 -3.76 18.85 -5.83
C SER A 322 -3.22 18.89 -4.38
N TYR A 323 -2.07 18.25 -4.12
CA TYR A 323 -1.43 18.28 -2.80
C TYR A 323 -1.00 19.68 -2.36
N TYR A 324 -0.56 20.51 -3.30
CA TYR A 324 -0.21 21.90 -3.02
C TYR A 324 -1.43 22.74 -2.61
N VAL A 325 -2.53 22.64 -3.35
CA VAL A 325 -3.78 23.37 -3.09
C VAL A 325 -4.36 22.98 -1.73
N PHE A 326 -4.43 21.69 -1.45
CA PHE A 326 -5.04 21.17 -0.23
C PHE A 326 -4.03 20.92 0.91
N ARG A 327 -2.88 21.60 0.94
CA ARG A 327 -1.82 21.36 1.95
C ARG A 327 -2.19 21.80 3.37
N GLN A 328 -3.17 22.69 3.51
CA GLN A 328 -3.50 23.29 4.81
C GLN A 328 -4.19 22.26 5.73
N PRO A 329 -3.91 22.28 7.06
CA PRO A 329 -4.61 21.45 8.02
C PRO A 329 -6.11 21.76 8.07
N VAL A 330 -6.92 20.73 8.26
CA VAL A 330 -8.36 20.88 8.48
C VAL A 330 -8.56 21.42 9.91
N LYS A 331 -9.13 22.62 10.01
CA LYS A 331 -9.45 23.27 11.29
C LYS A 331 -10.78 22.77 11.83
N SER A 332 -10.93 22.75 13.15
CA SER A 332 -12.17 22.35 13.82
C SER A 332 -13.29 23.39 13.75
N ASP A 333 -13.03 24.58 13.22
CA ASP A 333 -13.87 25.76 13.48
C ASP A 333 -14.50 26.39 12.23
N ASN A 334 -14.56 25.72 11.08
CA ASN A 334 -15.32 26.22 9.94
C ASN A 334 -15.95 25.08 9.13
N ASP A 335 -17.11 25.38 8.55
CA ASP A 335 -17.98 24.48 7.80
C ASP A 335 -17.20 23.51 6.91
N LEU A 336 -17.23 22.24 7.32
CA LEU A 336 -16.81 21.12 6.51
C LEU A 336 -17.88 20.89 5.44
N GLU A 337 -17.84 21.68 4.36
CA GLU A 337 -18.70 21.48 3.21
C GLU A 337 -18.43 20.12 2.54
N TYR A 338 -19.51 19.39 2.25
CA TYR A 338 -19.60 18.39 1.19
C TYR A 338 -20.96 18.48 0.53
#